data_AF-A0AAV1KKJ7-F1
#
_entry.id   AF-A0AAV1KKJ7-F1
#
_cell.length_a   1.000
_cell.length_b   1.000
_cell.length_c   1.000
_cell.angle_alpha   90.00
_cell.angle_beta   90.00
_cell.angle_gamma   90.00
#
_symmetry.space_group_name_H-M   'P 1'
#
loop_
_entity.id
_entity.type
_entity.pdbx_description
1 polymer ?
#
loop_
_entity_poly.entity_id
_entity_poly.type
_entity_poly.pdbx_seq_one_letter_code
_entity_poly.pdbx_strand_id
1 'polypeptide(L)'
;MAEIHNCGFELLPHPPYSPDQAPSDFFLFPNLKKHLGGQRFSTNDEVKAAVDAYFDSKEESFFFNGLNAWKGRWQKCIKLDGDYVEK
;
A
#
# COMPACT_ATOMS: atom_id res chain seq x y z
N MET A 1 13.06 -16.55 2.40
CA MET A 1 12.24 -17.57 1.74
C MET A 1 11.88 -18.70 2.70
N ALA A 2 12.86 -19.37 3.32
CA ALA A 2 12.61 -20.45 4.29
C ALA A 2 11.62 -20.05 5.40
N GLU A 3 11.80 -18.87 6.01
CA GLU A 3 10.90 -18.40 7.07
C GLU A 3 9.47 -18.08 6.61
N ILE A 4 9.28 -17.61 5.36
CA ILE A 4 7.94 -17.33 4.81
C ILE A 4 7.15 -18.64 4.72
N HIS A 5 7.82 -19.69 4.22
CA HIS A 5 7.24 -21.03 4.11
C HIS A 5 7.04 -21.68 5.48
N ASN A 6 7.98 -21.51 6.43
CA ASN A 6 7.86 -22.03 7.80
C ASN A 6 6.64 -21.44 8.53
N CYS A 7 6.30 -20.17 8.26
CA CYS A 7 5.12 -19.51 8.79
C CYS A 7 3.82 -19.82 8.03
N GLY A 8 3.87 -20.68 7.00
CA GLY A 8 2.69 -21.09 6.22
C GLY A 8 2.15 -20.03 5.25
N PHE A 9 2.92 -18.99 4.94
CA PHE A 9 2.52 -17.97 3.98
C PHE A 9 2.83 -18.38 2.54
N GLU A 10 1.91 -18.09 1.63
CA GLU A 10 2.15 -18.15 0.19
C GLU A 10 2.76 -16.84 -0.29
N LEU A 11 3.84 -16.93 -1.07
CA LEU A 11 4.44 -15.76 -1.70
C LEU A 11 3.76 -15.49 -3.05
N LEU A 12 3.09 -14.35 -3.16
CA LEU A 12 2.51 -13.91 -4.42
C LEU A 12 3.59 -13.36 -5.36
N PRO A 13 3.55 -13.70 -6.66
CA PRO A 13 4.50 -13.15 -7.63
C PRO A 13 4.30 -11.64 -7.76
N HIS A 14 5.42 -10.90 -7.74
CA HIS A 14 5.43 -9.45 -7.92
C HIS A 14 6.45 -9.07 -8.99
N PRO A 15 6.02 -8.44 -10.11
CA PRO A 15 6.94 -8.02 -11.15
C PRO A 15 7.91 -6.93 -10.67
N PRO A 16 9.13 -6.88 -11.22
CA PRO A 16 10.10 -5.85 -10.87
C PRO A 16 9.59 -4.47 -11.33
N TYR A 17 9.90 -3.43 -10.55
CA TYR A 17 9.56 -2.03 -10.85
C TYR A 17 8.05 -1.75 -11.02
N SER A 18 7.17 -2.46 -10.32
CA SER A 18 5.72 -2.31 -10.43
C SER A 18 5.04 -1.75 -9.15
N PRO A 19 5.43 -0.55 -8.68
CA PRO A 19 4.77 0.07 -7.52
C PRO A 19 3.29 0.41 -7.80
N ASP A 20 2.91 0.58 -9.07
CA ASP A 20 1.52 0.74 -9.51
C ASP A 20 0.67 -0.52 -9.27
N GLN A 21 1.30 -1.66 -9.01
CA GLN A 21 0.67 -2.94 -8.65
C GLN A 21 0.78 -3.28 -7.16
N ALA A 22 1.45 -2.46 -6.34
CA ALA A 22 1.57 -2.70 -4.91
C ALA A 22 0.53 -1.85 -4.13
N PRO A 23 -0.44 -2.46 -3.41
CA PRO A 23 -1.47 -1.71 -2.67
C PRO A 23 -0.89 -0.69 -1.67
N SER A 24 0.25 -1.01 -1.06
CA SER A 24 0.96 -0.09 -0.19
C SER A 24 1.39 1.19 -0.93
N ASP A 25 1.94 1.06 -2.14
CA ASP A 25 2.51 2.19 -2.89
C ASP A 25 1.46 3.00 -3.65
N PHE A 26 0.48 2.36 -4.29
CA PHE A 26 -0.53 3.10 -5.06
C PHE A 26 -1.68 3.63 -4.19
N PHE A 27 -1.96 3.03 -3.03
CA PHE A 27 -3.11 3.36 -2.18
C PHE A 27 -2.73 3.81 -0.76
N LEU A 28 -2.04 2.97 0.03
CA LEU A 28 -1.83 3.24 1.46
C LEU A 28 -0.93 4.46 1.71
N PHE A 29 0.30 4.43 1.20
CA PHE A 29 1.29 5.48 1.43
C PHE A 29 0.90 6.84 0.83
N PRO A 30 0.27 6.94 -0.37
CA PRO A 30 -0.23 8.21 -0.85
C PRO A 30 -1.25 8.85 0.09
N ASN A 31 -2.16 8.07 0.69
CA ASN A 31 -3.14 8.59 1.64
C ASN A 31 -2.51 8.96 2.98
N LEU A 32 -1.54 8.17 3.48
CA LEU A 32 -0.76 8.51 4.66
C LEU A 32 0.07 9.79 4.43
N LYS A 33 0.75 9.90 3.29
CA LYS A 33 1.55 11.08 2.92
C LYS A 33 0.71 12.34 2.83
N LYS A 34 -0.53 12.25 2.35
CA LYS A 34 -1.48 13.38 2.37
C LYS A 34 -1.80 13.82 3.80
N HIS A 35 -2.00 12.88 4.71
CA HIS A 35 -2.29 13.17 6.11
C HIS A 35 -1.08 13.81 6.83
N LEU A 36 0.11 13.25 6.65
CA LEU A 36 1.35 13.75 7.27
C LEU A 36 1.91 14.99 6.56
N GLY A 37 1.41 15.32 5.37
CA GLY A 37 1.92 16.41 4.55
C GLY A 37 1.84 17.76 5.26
N GLY A 38 2.95 18.48 5.29
CA GLY A 38 3.04 19.82 5.91
C GLY A 38 3.20 19.81 7.43
N GLN A 39 3.10 18.65 8.08
CA GLN A 39 3.39 18.53 9.51
C GLN A 39 4.91 18.51 9.75
N ARG A 40 5.34 19.11 10.85
CA ARG A 40 6.73 19.06 11.34
C ARG A 40 6.74 18.35 12.67
N PHE A 41 7.56 17.31 12.76
CA PHE A 41 7.76 16.53 13.98
C PHE A 41 9.17 16.83 14.51
N SER A 42 9.28 17.06 15.81
CA SER A 42 10.55 17.33 16.49
C SER A 42 11.24 16.05 16.94
N THR A 43 10.49 14.96 17.06
CA THR A 43 10.97 13.66 17.54
C THR A 43 10.42 12.49 16.73
N ASN A 44 11.09 11.35 16.82
CA ASN A 44 10.61 10.10 16.21
C ASN A 44 9.32 9.59 16.85
N ASP A 45 9.07 9.88 18.12
CA ASP A 45 7.87 9.39 18.81
C ASP A 45 6.64 10.20 18.42
N GLU A 46 6.79 11.50 18.11
CA GLU A 46 5.72 12.30 17.53
C GLU A 46 5.27 11.77 16.17
N VAL A 47 6.20 11.40 15.27
CA VAL A 47 5.82 10.84 13.96
C VAL A 47 5.19 9.45 14.10
N LYS A 48 5.67 8.60 15.02
CA LYS A 48 5.03 7.30 15.28
C LYS A 48 3.60 7.49 15.77
N ALA A 49 3.39 8.36 16.77
CA ALA A 49 2.06 8.65 17.30
C ALA A 49 1.10 9.20 16.23
N ALA A 50 1.59 10.05 15.32
CA ALA A 50 0.78 10.54 14.20
C ALA A 50 0.41 9.44 13.20
N VAL A 51 1.32 8.50 12.93
CA VAL A 51 1.06 7.34 12.06
C VAL A 51 0.07 6.37 12.71
N ASP A 52 0.25 6.08 14.00
CA ASP A 52 -0.65 5.20 14.77
C ASP A 52 -2.05 5.80 14.80
N ALA A 53 -2.17 7.08 15.18
CA ALA A 53 -3.45 7.78 15.19
C ALA A 53 -4.11 7.81 13.80
N TYR A 54 -3.34 7.92 12.72
CA TYR A 54 -3.87 7.85 11.37
C TYR A 54 -4.50 6.50 11.06
N PHE A 55 -3.86 5.39 11.45
CA PHE A 55 -4.36 4.04 11.19
C PHE A 55 -5.53 3.66 12.11
N ASP A 56 -5.48 4.05 13.38
CA ASP A 56 -6.60 3.87 14.33
C ASP A 56 -7.86 4.62 13.88
N SER A 57 -7.68 5.70 13.12
CA SER A 57 -8.76 6.46 12.50
C SER A 57 -9.43 5.75 11.30
N LYS A 58 -8.87 4.66 10.77
CA LYS A 58 -9.37 4.01 9.55
C LYS A 58 -10.28 2.84 9.88
N GLU A 59 -11.44 2.84 9.24
CA GLU A 59 -12.30 1.68 9.23
C GLU A 59 -11.72 0.56 8.36
N GLU A 60 -12.12 -0.68 8.63
CA GLU A 60 -11.75 -1.85 7.83
C GLU A 60 -12.06 -1.67 6.33
N SER A 61 -13.16 -0.98 6.03
CA SER A 61 -13.59 -0.64 4.67
C SER A 61 -12.53 0.11 3.87
N PHE A 62 -11.73 0.98 4.52
CA PHE A 62 -10.63 1.70 3.89
C PHE A 62 -9.57 0.74 3.34
N PHE A 63 -9.18 -0.26 4.11
CA PHE A 63 -8.17 -1.24 3.70
C PHE A 63 -8.72 -2.17 2.61
N PHE A 64 -9.97 -2.62 2.74
CA PHE A 64 -10.63 -3.41 1.71
C PHE A 64 -10.74 -2.67 0.38
N ASN A 65 -10.97 -1.36 0.39
CA ASN A 65 -11.01 -0.56 -0.83
C ASN A 65 -9.65 -0.59 -1.57
N GLY A 66 -8.53 -0.54 -0.85
CA GLY A 66 -7.19 -0.69 -1.44
C GLY A 66 -6.99 -2.05 -2.10
N LEU A 67 -7.42 -3.13 -1.44
CA LEU A 67 -7.36 -4.49 -1.98
C LEU A 67 -8.32 -4.71 -3.16
N ASN A 68 -9.50 -4.12 -3.15
CA ASN A 68 -10.44 -4.19 -4.26
C ASN A 68 -9.90 -3.41 -5.49
N ALA A 69 -9.27 -2.26 -5.26
CA ALA A 69 -8.61 -1.51 -6.33
C ALA A 69 -7.44 -2.30 -6.95
N TRP A 70 -6.76 -3.15 -6.17
CA TRP A 70 -5.70 -4.02 -6.66
C TRP A 70 -6.17 -4.97 -7.76
N LYS A 71 -7.34 -5.61 -7.57
CA LYS A 71 -7.95 -6.48 -8.59
C LYS A 71 -8.20 -5.74 -9.91
N GLY A 72 -8.70 -4.50 -9.82
CA GLY A 72 -8.92 -3.67 -11.00
C GLY A 72 -7.62 -3.25 -11.70
N ARG A 73 -6.54 -3.00 -10.93
CA ARG A 73 -5.23 -2.62 -11.47
C ARG A 73 -4.55 -3.76 -12.24
N TRP A 74 -4.66 -5.00 -11.76
CA TRP A 74 -4.21 -6.16 -12.53
C TRP A 74 -4.87 -6.24 -13.90
N GLN A 75 -6.20 -6.07 -13.95
CA GLN A 75 -6.93 -6.08 -15.22
C GLN A 75 -6.50 -4.95 -16.15
N LYS A 76 -6.19 -3.77 -15.61
CA LYS A 76 -5.66 -2.65 -16.42
C LYS A 76 -4.26 -2.96 -16.95
N CYS A 77 -3.37 -3.50 -16.12
CA CYS A 77 -2.03 -3.88 -16.54
C CYS A 77 -2.06 -4.89 -17.71
N ILE A 78 -2.94 -5.90 -17.63
CA ILE A 78 -3.15 -6.86 -18.72
C ILE A 78 -3.64 -6.17 -20.00
N LYS A 79 -4.60 -5.23 -19.89
CA LYS A 79 -5.12 -4.48 -21.05
C LYS A 79 -4.09 -3.54 -21.68
N LEU A 80 -3.07 -3.17 -20.93
CA LEU A 80 -1.96 -2.31 -21.36
C LEU A 80 -0.73 -3.14 -21.75
N ASP A 81 -0.88 -4.46 -21.95
CA ASP A 81 0.22 -5.36 -22.32
C ASP A 81 1.45 -5.27 -21.39
N GLY A 82 1.22 -5.00 -20.11
CA GLY A 82 2.27 -4.86 -19.09
C GLY A 82 2.77 -3.44 -18.86
N ASP A 83 2.30 -2.44 -19.62
CA ASP A 83 2.63 -1.04 -19.38
C ASP A 83 2.03 -0.50 -18.06
N TYR A 84 2.60 0.60 -17.58
CA TYR A 84 2.25 1.22 -16.30
C TYR A 84 0.77 1.63 -16.22
N VAL A 85 0.16 1.31 -15.08
CA VAL A 85 -1.23 1.73 -14.80
C VAL A 85 -1.25 3.10 -14.15
N GLU A 86 -1.69 4.10 -14.92
CA GLU A 86 -1.91 5.46 -14.42
C GLU A 86 -2.94 5.52 -13.27
N LYS A 87 -2.87 6.61 -12.49
CA LYS A 87 -3.74 6.84 -11.33
C LYS A 87 -5.15 7.27 -11.73
#